data_AF-A0A1X1MK50-F1
#
_entry.id   AF-A0A1X1MK50-F1
#
_cell.length_a   1.000
_cell.length_b   1.000
_cell.length_c   1.000
_cell.angle_alpha   90.00
_cell.angle_beta   90.00
_cell.angle_gamma   90.00
#
_symmetry.space_group_name_H-M   'P 1'
#
loop_
_entity.id
_entity.type
_entity.pdbx_description
1 polymer ?
#
loop_
_entity_poly.entity_id
_entity_poly.type
_entity_poly.pdbx_seq_one_letter_code
_entity_poly.pdbx_strand_id
1 'polypeptide(L)'
;CTGAVPPARPDGLGALVAGTVRTRDAALSFLAVCAVAALAGLLDFDGGGPGRALRAVLAVWVGTGVSFLLRRYLLTRFGGITGDILGGLIEITAAATLLVMAMTIPTPVLHTLGLH
;
A
#
# COMPACT_ATOMS: atom_id res chain seq x y z
N CYS A 1 -7.14 10.88 -1.02
CA CYS A 1 -8.33 10.88 -1.91
C CYS A 1 -9.64 10.64 -1.17
N THR A 2 -9.67 9.98 0.00
CA THR A 2 -10.88 9.95 0.82
C THR A 2 -11.21 11.32 1.41
N GLY A 3 -12.48 11.60 1.68
CA GLY A 3 -13.00 12.92 2.08
C GLY A 3 -12.42 13.52 3.37
N ALA A 4 -11.62 12.76 4.11
CA ALA A 4 -10.96 13.22 5.33
C ALA A 4 -9.71 14.09 5.09
N VAL A 5 -9.45 14.57 3.85
CA VAL A 5 -8.26 15.40 3.57
C VAL A 5 -8.60 16.66 2.80
N PRO A 6 -8.40 17.84 3.41
CA PRO A 6 -8.56 19.11 2.70
C PRO A 6 -7.41 19.34 1.70
N PRO A 7 -7.69 19.92 0.52
CA PRO A 7 -6.66 20.34 -0.43
C PRO A 7 -5.87 21.53 0.13
N ALA A 8 -4.54 21.57 -0.10
CA ALA A 8 -3.69 22.67 0.39
C ALA A 8 -3.93 24.00 -0.34
N ARG A 9 -4.37 23.94 -1.60
CA ARG A 9 -4.78 25.08 -2.43
C ARG A 9 -6.04 24.71 -3.22
N PRO A 10 -7.03 25.60 -3.32
CA PRO A 10 -8.29 25.33 -4.03
C PRO A 10 -8.09 25.03 -5.52
N ASP A 11 -7.06 25.59 -6.16
CA ASP A 11 -6.77 25.41 -7.60
C ASP A 11 -5.65 24.40 -7.89
N GLY A 12 -5.17 23.66 -6.89
CA GLY A 12 -4.11 22.65 -7.08
C GLY A 12 -4.65 21.33 -7.63
N LEU A 13 -3.84 20.56 -8.36
CA LEU A 13 -4.20 19.21 -8.86
C LEU A 13 -4.74 18.27 -7.76
N GLY A 14 -4.33 18.46 -6.51
CA GLY A 14 -4.85 17.70 -5.35
C GLY A 14 -6.33 17.93 -5.06
N ALA A 15 -6.90 19.08 -5.47
CA ALA A 15 -8.32 19.39 -5.32
C ALA A 15 -9.21 18.53 -6.23
N LEU A 16 -8.70 18.07 -7.39
CA LEU A 16 -9.44 17.19 -8.30
C LEU A 16 -9.66 15.78 -7.74
N VAL A 17 -8.88 15.36 -6.74
CA VAL A 17 -8.87 13.97 -6.22
C VAL A 17 -9.19 13.90 -4.73
N ALA A 18 -9.24 15.04 -4.04
CA ALA A 18 -9.61 15.11 -2.63
C ALA A 18 -11.13 14.89 -2.47
N GLY A 19 -11.51 13.82 -1.77
CA GLY A 19 -12.92 13.51 -1.47
C GLY A 19 -13.68 12.77 -2.56
N THR A 20 -13.06 12.45 -3.69
CA THR A 20 -13.72 11.73 -4.79
C THR A 20 -13.93 10.25 -4.50
N VAL A 21 -13.11 9.66 -3.61
CA VAL A 21 -13.16 8.22 -3.31
C VAL A 21 -13.87 8.00 -1.98
N ARG A 22 -14.96 7.23 -1.99
CA ARG A 22 -15.63 6.80 -0.77
C ARG A 22 -14.72 5.84 -0.01
N THR A 23 -14.72 5.92 1.32
CA THR A 23 -13.88 5.05 2.17
C THR A 23 -14.15 3.57 1.91
N ARG A 24 -15.39 3.20 1.59
CA ARG A 24 -15.78 1.84 1.19
C ARG A 24 -15.04 1.38 -0.07
N ASP A 25 -14.99 2.24 -1.08
CA ASP A 25 -14.39 1.88 -2.38
C ASP A 25 -12.88 1.74 -2.22
N ALA A 26 -12.24 2.62 -1.43
CA ALA A 26 -10.83 2.48 -1.06
C ALA A 26 -10.53 1.17 -0.31
N ALA A 27 -11.39 0.79 0.64
CA ALA A 27 -11.23 -0.48 1.37
C ALA A 27 -11.41 -1.70 0.46
N LEU A 28 -12.39 -1.66 -0.45
CA LEU A 28 -12.60 -2.72 -1.44
C LEU A 28 -11.42 -2.84 -2.40
N SER A 29 -10.87 -1.73 -2.89
CA SER A 29 -9.66 -1.74 -3.70
C SER A 29 -8.47 -2.34 -2.96
N PHE A 30 -8.26 -1.98 -1.69
CA PHE A 30 -7.20 -2.56 -0.87
C PHE A 30 -7.36 -4.08 -0.70
N LEU A 31 -8.58 -4.54 -0.39
CA LEU A 31 -8.87 -5.97 -0.27
C LEU A 31 -8.67 -6.72 -1.59
N ALA A 32 -9.09 -6.12 -2.71
CA ALA A 32 -8.89 -6.69 -4.03
C ALA A 32 -7.39 -6.83 -4.37
N VAL A 33 -6.58 -5.81 -4.08
CA VAL A 33 -5.13 -5.86 -4.26
C VAL A 33 -4.50 -6.95 -3.38
N CYS A 34 -4.94 -7.10 -2.13
CA CYS A 34 -4.48 -8.19 -1.26
C CYS A 34 -4.84 -9.57 -1.83
N ALA A 35 -6.05 -9.74 -2.35
CA ALA A 35 -6.49 -10.99 -2.96
C ALA A 35 -5.67 -11.32 -4.21
N VAL A 36 -5.45 -10.35 -5.10
CA VAL A 36 -4.61 -10.51 -6.29
C VAL A 36 -3.17 -10.83 -5.90
N ALA A 37 -2.61 -10.15 -4.89
CA ALA A 37 -1.26 -10.43 -4.40
C ALA A 37 -1.14 -11.85 -3.81
N ALA A 38 -2.14 -12.29 -3.04
CA ALA A 38 -2.19 -13.65 -2.51
C ALA A 38 -2.25 -14.70 -3.63
N LEU A 39 -3.13 -14.50 -4.62
CA LEU A 39 -3.26 -15.37 -5.79
C LEU A 39 -1.96 -15.39 -6.61
N ALA A 40 -1.32 -14.25 -6.83
CA ALA A 40 -0.05 -14.15 -7.55
C ALA A 40 1.07 -14.91 -6.82
N GLY A 41 1.15 -14.82 -5.48
CA GLY A 41 2.13 -15.58 -4.71
C GLY A 41 1.82 -17.08 -4.63
N LEU A 42 0.53 -17.46 -4.66
CA LEU A 42 0.11 -18.85 -4.63
C LEU A 42 0.33 -19.55 -5.99
N LEU A 43 0.08 -18.84 -7.09
CA LEU A 43 0.13 -19.35 -8.46
C LEU A 43 1.42 -18.97 -9.19
N ASP A 44 2.46 -18.56 -8.47
CA ASP A 44 3.75 -18.19 -9.02
C ASP A 44 4.39 -19.38 -9.77
N PHE A 45 4.87 -19.16 -10.99
CA PHE A 45 5.39 -20.23 -11.84
C PHE A 45 6.69 -20.85 -11.29
N ASP A 46 7.48 -20.08 -10.54
CA ASP A 46 8.77 -20.48 -9.97
C ASP A 46 8.64 -21.17 -8.58
N GLY A 47 7.53 -21.86 -8.33
CA GLY A 47 7.26 -22.54 -7.05
C GLY A 47 6.40 -21.70 -6.10
N GLY A 48 5.24 -21.25 -6.60
CA GLY A 48 4.20 -20.62 -5.80
C GLY A 48 3.75 -21.45 -4.61
N GLY A 49 3.28 -20.78 -3.58
CA GLY A 49 2.88 -21.45 -2.33
C GLY A 49 2.42 -20.49 -1.24
N PRO A 50 1.96 -21.04 -0.10
CA PRO A 50 1.37 -20.24 0.98
C PRO A 50 2.34 -19.21 1.57
N GLY A 51 3.63 -19.54 1.68
CA GLY A 51 4.66 -18.61 2.17
C GLY A 51 4.86 -17.41 1.23
N ARG A 52 4.84 -17.61 -0.09
CA ARG A 52 4.94 -16.53 -1.09
C ARG A 52 3.67 -15.69 -1.15
N ALA A 53 2.51 -16.32 -1.05
CA ALA A 53 1.22 -15.63 -0.94
C ALA A 53 1.20 -14.71 0.31
N LEU A 54 1.63 -15.23 1.46
CA LEU A 54 1.73 -14.44 2.68
C LEU A 54 2.71 -13.27 2.51
N ARG A 55 3.88 -13.50 1.92
CA ARG A 55 4.86 -12.44 1.63
C ARG A 55 4.26 -11.33 0.77
N ALA A 56 3.56 -11.69 -0.30
CA ALA A 56 2.96 -10.73 -1.21
C ALA A 56 1.90 -9.88 -0.50
N VAL A 57 1.05 -10.50 0.33
CA VAL A 57 0.06 -9.78 1.14
C VAL A 57 0.74 -8.86 2.16
N LEU A 58 1.75 -9.33 2.86
CA LEU A 58 2.50 -8.52 3.82
C LEU A 58 3.18 -7.32 3.16
N ALA A 59 3.72 -7.48 1.95
CA ALA A 59 4.31 -6.39 1.19
C ALA A 59 3.28 -5.28 0.89
N VAL A 60 2.06 -5.65 0.47
CA VAL A 60 0.95 -4.70 0.24
C VAL A 60 0.56 -3.98 1.53
N TRP A 61 0.48 -4.70 2.65
CA TRP A 61 0.16 -4.13 3.97
C TRP A 61 1.23 -3.13 4.43
N VAL A 62 2.51 -3.49 4.32
CA VAL A 62 3.62 -2.61 4.73
C VAL A 62 3.67 -1.37 3.84
N GLY A 63 3.60 -1.52 2.52
CA GLY A 63 3.58 -0.38 1.60
C GLY A 63 2.43 0.58 1.89
N THR A 64 1.23 0.05 2.06
CA THR A 64 0.03 0.85 2.40
C THR A 64 0.17 1.52 3.77
N GLY A 65 0.71 0.82 4.77
CA GLY A 65 0.99 1.36 6.09
C GLY A 65 1.99 2.51 6.07
N VAL A 66 3.09 2.37 5.32
CA VAL A 66 4.08 3.44 5.11
C VAL A 66 3.44 4.65 4.46
N SER A 67 2.64 4.44 3.40
CA SER A 67 1.89 5.51 2.74
C SER A 67 0.97 6.27 3.69
N PHE A 68 0.24 5.53 4.54
CA PHE A 68 -0.68 6.11 5.52
C PHE A 68 0.04 6.97 6.55
N LEU A 69 1.16 6.48 7.10
CA LEU A 69 1.96 7.20 8.08
C LEU A 69 2.60 8.45 7.47
N LEU A 70 3.20 8.32 6.29
CA LEU A 70 3.81 9.44 5.59
C LEU A 70 2.77 10.49 5.24
N ARG A 71 1.60 10.08 4.73
CA ARG A 71 0.49 11.01 4.48
C ARG A 71 0.09 11.75 5.76
N ARG A 72 -0.08 11.04 6.89
CA ARG A 72 -0.45 11.68 8.16
C ARG A 72 0.61 12.70 8.58
N TYR A 73 1.89 12.34 8.49
CA TYR A 73 3.01 13.24 8.80
C TYR A 73 3.03 14.48 7.90
N LEU A 74 2.93 14.31 6.58
CA LEU A 74 2.95 15.41 5.62
C LEU A 74 1.74 16.33 5.81
N LEU A 75 0.55 15.78 6.08
CA LEU A 75 -0.64 16.59 6.36
C LEU A 75 -0.51 17.40 7.65
N THR A 76 0.05 16.82 8.71
CA THR A 76 0.32 17.55 9.94
C THR A 76 1.37 18.65 9.75
N ARG A 77 2.26 18.52 8.76
CA ARG A 77 3.37 19.46 8.54
C ARG A 77 3.06 20.57 7.53
N PHE A 78 2.36 20.23 6.45
CA PHE A 78 2.11 21.11 5.30
C PHE A 78 0.68 21.62 5.20
N GLY A 79 -0.25 21.11 6.02
CA GLY A 79 -1.63 21.63 6.11
C GLY A 79 -2.55 21.24 4.95
N GLY A 80 -2.11 20.42 4.00
CA GLY A 80 -2.96 19.87 2.93
C GLY A 80 -2.19 19.05 1.89
N ILE A 81 -2.90 18.55 0.87
CA ILE A 81 -2.32 17.77 -0.24
C ILE A 81 -1.97 18.67 -1.44
N THR A 82 -0.77 18.48 -1.98
CA THR A 82 -0.29 18.99 -3.28
C THR A 82 0.07 17.82 -4.22
N GLY A 83 0.25 18.08 -5.52
CA GLY A 83 0.47 17.02 -6.52
C GLY A 83 1.81 16.27 -6.36
N ASP A 84 2.86 16.98 -5.95
CA ASP A 84 4.18 16.44 -5.58
C ASP A 84 4.10 15.50 -4.36
N ILE A 85 3.28 15.82 -3.36
CA ILE A 85 3.03 14.93 -2.22
C ILE A 85 2.37 13.61 -2.67
N LEU A 86 1.39 13.68 -3.58
CA LEU A 86 0.77 12.47 -4.12
C LEU A 86 1.74 11.63 -4.94
N GLY A 87 2.56 12.27 -5.78
CA GLY A 87 3.62 11.59 -6.54
C GLY A 87 4.61 10.88 -5.61
N GLY A 88 5.14 11.59 -4.61
CA GLY A 88 6.07 11.04 -3.63
C GLY A 88 5.46 9.92 -2.79
N LEU A 89 4.17 10.03 -2.42
CA LEU A 89 3.46 8.95 -1.73
C LEU A 89 3.39 7.68 -2.59
N ILE A 90 3.06 7.81 -3.89
CA ILE A 90 2.99 6.66 -4.81
C ILE A 90 4.37 6.01 -4.93
N GLU A 91 5.43 6.79 -5.18
CA GLU A 91 6.80 6.29 -5.32
C GLU A 91 7.27 5.57 -4.06
N ILE A 92 7.07 6.16 -2.87
CA ILE A 92 7.50 5.56 -1.59
C ILE A 92 6.68 4.31 -1.27
N THR A 93 5.38 4.32 -1.57
CA THR A 93 4.51 3.13 -1.40
C THR A 93 5.00 1.99 -2.28
N ALA A 94 5.30 2.27 -3.55
CA ALA A 94 5.82 1.29 -4.49
C ALA A 94 7.19 0.77 -4.05
N ALA A 95 8.12 1.66 -3.69
CA ALA A 95 9.44 1.30 -3.21
C ALA A 95 9.39 0.42 -1.96
N ALA A 96 8.58 0.79 -0.95
CA ALA A 96 8.41 0.00 0.26
C ALA A 96 7.82 -1.39 -0.02
N THR A 97 6.81 -1.46 -0.89
CA THR A 97 6.20 -2.74 -1.30
C THR A 97 7.23 -3.63 -2.00
N LEU A 98 7.98 -3.09 -2.96
CA LEU A 98 9.01 -3.82 -3.69
C LEU A 98 10.16 -4.25 -2.78
N LEU A 99 10.57 -3.41 -1.83
CA LEU A 99 11.60 -3.77 -0.85
C LEU A 99 11.16 -4.96 0.01
N VAL A 100 9.94 -4.96 0.55
CA VAL A 100 9.44 -6.11 1.33
C VAL A 100 9.33 -7.36 0.47
N MET A 101 8.93 -7.21 -0.80
CA MET A 101 8.85 -8.34 -1.71
C MET A 101 10.23 -8.87 -2.14
N ALA A 102 11.24 -8.01 -2.23
CA ALA A 102 12.62 -8.41 -2.53
C ALA A 102 13.28 -9.12 -1.34
N MET A 103 12.86 -8.82 -0.11
CA MET A 103 13.34 -9.51 1.08
C MET A 103 12.82 -10.95 1.15
N THR A 104 13.65 -11.84 1.68
CA THR A 104 13.25 -13.20 2.04
C THR A 104 12.59 -13.19 3.42
N ILE A 105 11.45 -13.87 3.55
CA ILE A 105 10.90 -14.14 4.88
C ILE A 105 11.88 -15.13 5.55
N PRO A 106 12.34 -14.87 6.79
CA PRO A 106 13.19 -15.81 7.50
C PRO A 106 12.51 -17.17 7.60
N THR A 107 13.21 -18.22 7.15
CA THR A 107 12.76 -19.63 7.23
C THR A 107 12.19 -20.08 8.58
N PRO A 108 12.71 -19.64 9.76
CA PRO A 108 12.07 -20.01 11.04
C PRO A 108 10.66 -19.44 11.23
N VAL A 109 10.32 -18.30 10.61
CA VAL A 109 8.98 -17.71 10.69
C VAL A 109 8.00 -18.50 9.82
N LEU A 110 8.42 -18.98 8.66
CA LEU A 110 7.60 -19.86 7.82
C LEU A 110 7.33 -21.20 8.50
N HIS A 111 8.34 -21.76 9.17
CA HIS A 111 8.23 -23.02 9.89
C HIS A 111 7.31 -22.93 11.11
N THR A 112 7.33 -21.81 11.85
CA THR A 112 6.40 -21.59 12.98
C THR A 112 4.96 -21.39 12.54
N LEU A 113 4.74 -20.94 11.31
CA LEU A 113 3.40 -20.78 10.71
C LEU A 113 2.92 -22.03 9.95
N GLY A 114 3.76 -23.07 9.81
CA GLY A 114 3.43 -24.30 9.08
C GLY A 114 3.26 -24.10 7.56
N LEU A 115 3.84 -23.03 7.01
CA LEU A 115 3.73 -22.68 5.59
C LEU A 115 5.02 -23.08 4.89
N HIS A 116 5.05 -24.29 4.32
CA HIS A 116 6.11 -24.78 3.45
C HIS A 116 5.82 -24.47 1.98
#